data_AF-A0A967LNH0-F1
#
_entry.id   AF-A0A967LNH0-F1
#
_cell.length_a   1.000
_cell.length_b   1.000
_cell.length_c   1.000
_cell.angle_alpha   90.00
_cell.angle_beta   90.00
_cell.angle_gamma   90.00
#
_symmetry.space_group_name_H-M   'P 1'
#
loop_
_entity.id
_entity.type
_entity.pdbx_description
1 polymer ?
#
loop_
_entity_poly.entity_id
_entity_poly.type
_entity_poly.pdbx_seq_one_letter_code
_entity_poly.pdbx_strand_id
1 'polypeptide(L)'
;LTDAMTRGERPALAPLPTQPAIDRDLALLVPRSIPAARVAGTIREAAGEWLETLEVFDVYTGEGVAEGIRSIAYRLVFRHPERTLK
;
A
#
# COMPACT_ATOMS: atom_id res chain seq x y z
N LEU A 1 -17.40 -33.53 -10.41
CA LEU A 1 -17.47 -32.43 -9.44
C LEU A 1 -16.34 -31.45 -9.78
N THR A 2 -16.50 -30.79 -10.95
CA THR A 2 -16.62 -29.33 -11.12
C THR A 2 -15.25 -28.65 -11.03
N ASP A 3 -14.41 -28.75 -12.06
CA ASP A 3 -14.42 -27.92 -13.28
C ASP A 3 -14.81 -26.45 -13.02
N ALA A 4 -13.85 -25.68 -12.50
CA ALA A 4 -13.86 -24.23 -12.51
C ALA A 4 -12.40 -23.73 -12.51
N MET A 5 -11.63 -24.14 -13.51
CA MET A 5 -10.45 -23.37 -13.92
C MET A 5 -10.95 -22.17 -14.71
N THR A 6 -11.23 -21.08 -13.98
CA THR A 6 -11.71 -19.82 -14.51
C THR A 6 -10.81 -19.37 -15.66
N ARG A 7 -11.43 -19.20 -16.83
CA ARG A 7 -10.87 -18.64 -18.06
C ARG A 7 -10.03 -17.40 -17.72
N GLY A 8 -8.72 -17.50 -17.88
CA GLY A 8 -7.81 -16.38 -17.61
C GLY A 8 -8.25 -15.15 -18.42
N GLU A 9 -8.61 -14.07 -17.73
CA GLU A 9 -8.79 -12.77 -18.36
C GLU A 9 -7.48 -12.39 -19.03
N ARG A 10 -7.53 -12.03 -20.31
CA ARG A 10 -6.35 -11.50 -21.01
C ARG A 10 -6.01 -10.15 -20.36
N PRO A 11 -4.77 -9.92 -19.89
CA PRO A 11 -4.41 -8.64 -19.31
C PRO A 11 -4.69 -7.53 -20.33
N ALA A 12 -5.46 -6.54 -19.91
CA ALA A 12 -5.69 -5.35 -20.73
C ALA A 12 -4.37 -4.62 -20.89
N LEU A 13 -4.04 -4.22 -22.12
CA LEU A 13 -2.85 -3.41 -22.39
C LEU A 13 -3.08 -2.01 -21.82
N ALA A 14 -2.44 -1.69 -20.70
CA ALA A 14 -2.38 -0.33 -20.19
C ALA A 14 -1.20 0.42 -20.83
N PRO A 15 -1.36 1.71 -21.18
CA PRO A 15 -0.25 2.51 -21.68
C PRO A 15 0.84 2.65 -20.60
N LEU A 16 2.10 2.73 -21.05
CA LEU A 16 3.21 2.95 -20.13
C LEU A 16 3.09 4.34 -19.48
N PRO A 17 3.39 4.46 -18.17
CA PRO A 17 3.38 5.75 -17.50
C PRO A 17 4.42 6.71 -18.11
N THR A 18 4.03 7.96 -18.37
CA THR A 18 4.91 8.99 -18.93
C THR A 18 5.49 9.94 -17.87
N GLN A 19 4.89 9.95 -16.67
CA GLN A 19 5.33 10.77 -15.55
C GLN A 19 6.07 9.92 -14.51
N PRO A 20 7.09 10.48 -13.83
CA PRO A 20 7.77 9.77 -12.75
C PRO A 20 6.79 9.52 -11.59
N ALA A 21 6.96 8.38 -10.91
CA ALA A 21 6.31 8.14 -9.62
C ALA A 21 7.11 8.81 -8.49
N ILE A 22 6.42 9.05 -7.37
CA ILE A 22 7.02 9.48 -6.11
C ILE A 22 6.68 8.48 -5.02
N ASP A 23 7.70 8.07 -4.28
CA ASP A 23 7.56 7.14 -3.17
C ASP A 23 7.59 7.88 -1.82
N ARG A 24 6.76 7.42 -0.88
CA ARG A 24 6.74 7.87 0.51
C ARG A 24 6.61 6.67 1.44
N ASP A 25 7.53 6.56 2.39
CA ASP A 25 7.49 5.53 3.41
C ASP A 25 6.93 6.10 4.73
N LEU A 26 6.00 5.37 5.35
CA LEU A 26 5.38 5.71 6.64
C LEU A 26 5.60 4.60 7.65
N ALA A 27 6.24 4.88 8.78
CA ALA A 27 6.36 3.96 9.90
C ALA A 27 5.44 4.39 11.04
N LEU A 28 4.47 3.53 11.41
CA LEU A 28 3.46 3.84 12.40
C LEU A 28 3.52 2.86 13.58
N LEU A 29 3.54 3.39 14.79
CA LEU A 29 3.35 2.61 16.01
C LEU A 29 1.85 2.35 16.22
N VAL A 30 1.46 1.08 16.20
CA VAL A 30 0.06 0.65 16.21
C VAL A 30 -0.14 -0.45 17.26
N PRO A 31 -1.25 -0.43 18.03
CA PRO A 31 -1.60 -1.55 18.89
C PRO A 31 -1.69 -2.88 18.14
N ARG A 32 -1.19 -3.96 18.75
CA ARG A 32 -1.18 -5.30 18.14
C ARG A 32 -2.58 -5.83 17.82
N SER A 33 -3.60 -5.33 18.51
CA SER A 33 -5.01 -5.64 18.28
C SER A 33 -5.60 -5.06 17.00
N ILE A 34 -4.98 -4.02 16.41
CA ILE A 34 -5.47 -3.40 15.19
C ILE A 34 -4.88 -4.13 13.98
N PRO A 35 -5.70 -4.66 13.04
CA PRO A 35 -5.16 -5.28 11.83
C PRO A 35 -4.45 -4.27 10.92
N ALA A 36 -3.34 -4.66 10.29
CA ALA A 36 -2.62 -3.81 9.34
C ALA A 36 -3.53 -3.35 8.18
N ALA A 37 -4.45 -4.22 7.73
CA ALA A 37 -5.44 -3.90 6.70
C ALA A 37 -6.36 -2.72 7.09
N ARG A 38 -6.68 -2.55 8.38
CA ARG A 38 -7.50 -1.43 8.85
C ARG A 38 -6.74 -0.11 8.73
N VAL A 39 -5.46 -0.11 9.12
CA VAL A 39 -4.57 1.05 8.97
C VAL A 39 -4.37 1.37 7.48
N ALA A 40 -4.13 0.35 6.65
CA ALA A 40 -4.01 0.51 5.21
C ALA A 40 -5.28 1.11 4.58
N GLY A 41 -6.47 0.69 5.03
CA GLY A 41 -7.76 1.27 4.60
C GLY A 41 -7.82 2.77 4.89
N THR A 42 -7.51 3.17 6.12
CA THR A 42 -7.45 4.59 6.51
C THR A 42 -6.41 5.38 5.71
N ILE A 43 -5.24 4.80 5.43
CA ILE A 43 -4.23 5.45 4.57
C ILE A 43 -4.79 5.65 3.16
N ARG A 44 -5.43 4.63 2.55
CA ARG A 44 -6.01 4.74 1.20
C ARG A 44 -7.08 5.82 1.12
N GLU A 45 -7.98 5.88 2.12
CA GLU A 45 -9.02 6.90 2.20
C GLU A 45 -8.44 8.33 2.27
N ALA A 46 -7.29 8.50 2.94
CA ALA A 46 -6.65 9.80 3.11
C ALA A 46 -5.66 10.17 1.97
N ALA A 47 -5.12 9.20 1.25
CA ALA A 47 -4.02 9.40 0.29
C ALA A 47 -4.44 10.15 -0.99
N GLY A 48 -5.74 10.24 -1.26
CA GLY A 48 -6.27 10.91 -2.46
C GLY A 48 -6.13 10.06 -3.73
N GLU A 49 -6.46 10.66 -4.88
CA GLU A 49 -6.68 9.90 -6.13
C GLU A 49 -5.39 9.40 -6.80
N TRP A 50 -4.24 10.00 -6.48
CA TRP A 50 -2.97 9.72 -7.15
C TRP A 50 -2.19 8.55 -6.55
N LEU A 51 -2.73 7.89 -5.52
CA LEU A 51 -2.12 6.70 -4.93
C LEU A 51 -2.24 5.52 -5.90
N GLU A 52 -1.13 5.09 -6.48
CA GLU A 52 -1.07 3.89 -7.33
C GLU A 52 -0.97 2.62 -6.49
N THR A 53 -0.05 2.60 -5.51
CA THR A 53 0.16 1.44 -4.65
C THR A 53 0.34 1.83 -3.19
N LEU A 54 -0.09 0.92 -2.31
CA LEU A 54 0.16 0.97 -0.88
C LEU A 54 0.44 -0.45 -0.41
N GLU A 55 1.62 -0.65 0.16
CA GLU A 55 2.12 -1.96 0.54
C GLU A 55 2.77 -1.91 1.92
N VAL A 56 2.57 -2.96 2.72
CA VAL A 56 3.36 -3.16 3.94
C VAL A 56 4.68 -3.80 3.53
N PHE A 57 5.80 -3.21 3.94
CA PHE A 57 7.12 -3.78 3.65
C PHE A 57 7.91 -4.17 4.90
N ASP A 58 7.50 -3.71 6.09
CA ASP A 58 8.14 -4.11 7.35
C ASP A 58 7.16 -4.09 8.53
N VAL A 59 7.40 -4.97 9.51
CA VAL A 59 6.70 -5.03 10.79
C VAL A 59 7.73 -5.32 11.89
N TYR A 60 7.86 -4.41 12.86
CA TYR A 60 8.84 -4.52 13.93
C TYR A 60 8.20 -4.55 15.33
N THR A 61 8.66 -5.46 16.19
CA THR A 61 8.19 -5.64 17.58
C THR A 61 9.32 -5.78 18.60
N GLY A 62 10.54 -5.38 18.24
CA GLY A 62 11.72 -5.54 19.08
C GLY A 62 11.92 -4.42 20.09
N GLU A 63 13.17 -4.25 20.53
CA GLU A 63 13.58 -3.24 21.50
C GLU A 63 13.16 -1.82 21.10
N GLY A 64 12.72 -1.02 22.07
CA GLY A 64 12.23 0.33 21.83
C GLY A 64 10.76 0.42 21.39
N VAL A 65 10.08 -0.71 21.15
CA VAL A 65 8.62 -0.75 20.96
C VAL A 65 7.94 -1.18 22.24
N ALA A 66 6.98 -0.38 22.72
CA ALA A 66 6.22 -0.67 23.93
C ALA A 66 5.46 -2.02 23.82
N GLU A 67 5.23 -2.66 24.96
CA GLU A 67 4.43 -3.88 25.02
C GLU A 67 3.02 -3.64 24.45
N GLY A 68 2.52 -4.62 23.69
CA GLY A 68 1.23 -4.51 23.01
C GLY A 68 1.24 -3.62 21.76
N ILE A 69 2.36 -2.97 21.42
CA ILE A 69 2.53 -2.15 20.21
C ILE A 69 3.40 -2.88 19.18
N ARG A 70 3.25 -2.53 17.90
CA ARG A 70 4.18 -2.88 16.81
C ARG A 70 4.39 -1.67 15.92
N SER A 71 5.57 -1.54 15.32
CA SER A 71 5.78 -0.62 14.21
C SER A 71 5.39 -1.32 12.91
N ILE A 72 4.67 -0.63 12.03
CA ILE A 72 4.34 -1.12 10.68
C ILE A 72 4.82 -0.08 9.68
N ALA A 73 5.65 -0.49 8.73
CA ALA A 73 6.11 0.36 7.66
C ALA A 73 5.31 0.12 6.38
N TYR A 74 4.81 1.21 5.81
CA TYR A 74 4.07 1.23 4.56
C TYR A 74 4.84 2.00 3.50
N ARG A 75 4.88 1.48 2.28
CA ARG A 75 5.34 2.20 1.09
C ARG A 75 4.13 2.66 0.30
N LEU A 76 4.11 3.93 -0.03
CA LEU A 76 3.10 4.55 -0.88
C LEU A 76 3.77 5.03 -2.16
N VAL A 77 3.18 4.68 -3.30
CA VAL A 77 3.62 5.16 -4.61
C VAL A 77 2.53 6.04 -5.19
N PHE A 78 2.91 7.26 -5.56
CA PHE A 78 2.01 8.25 -6.14
C PHE A 78 2.44 8.62 -7.56
N ARG A 79 1.47 8.83 -8.44
CA ARG A 79 1.72 9.38 -9.77
C ARG A 79 0.52 10.18 -10.25
N HIS A 80 0.79 11.34 -10.84
CA HIS A 80 -0.21 12.09 -11.59
C HIS A 80 -0.03 11.80 -13.09
N PRO A 81 -1.11 11.63 -13.88
CA PRO A 81 -1.02 11.24 -15.29
C PRO A 81 -0.40 12.31 -16.19
N GLU A 82 -0.60 13.58 -15.87
CA GLU A 82 -0.22 14.70 -16.75
C GLU A 82 0.97 15.56 -16.28
N ARG A 83 1.41 15.43 -15.02
CA ARG A 83 2.48 16.28 -14.47
C ARG A 83 3.28 15.56 -13.40
N THR A 84 4.49 16.06 -13.18
CA THR A 84 5.31 15.67 -12.03
C THR A 84 4.65 16.17 -10.73
N LEU A 85 4.56 15.28 -9.74
CA LEU A 85 4.22 15.64 -8.36
C LEU A 85 5.43 16.35 -7.72
N LYS A 86 5.21 17.25 -6.75
CA LYS A 86 6.27 17.97 -6.03
C LYS A 86 6.27 17.55 -4.57
#